data_AF-W4VFY3-F1
#
_entry.id   AF-W4VFY3-F1
#
_cell.length_a   1.000
_cell.length_b   1.000
_cell.length_c   1.000
_cell.angle_alpha   90.00
_cell.angle_beta   90.00
_cell.angle_gamma   90.00
#
_symmetry.space_group_name_H-M   'P 1'
#
loop_
_entity.id
_entity.type
_entity.pdbx_description
1 polymer ?
#
loop_
_entity_poly.entity_id
_entity_poly.type
_entity_poly.pdbx_seq_one_letter_code
_entity_poly.pdbx_strand_id
1 'polypeptide(L)'
;MTQKNITGSMLANMVLAGGANSLTNNADRIDALNVFPVPMGDTGTNMNLSITSGASEVKKSDQSSVSAVANAFAKGLLMGARGNSGVILSQLFRGFAKGLEGKKELDIDSFVIALDNGVSTAYKAVMKPVEGTILTVAKDTAAEAQKIAEEEKRYYFFFRKSCTCF
;
A
#
# COMPACT_ATOMS: atom_id res chain seq x y z
N MET A 1 10.89 23.09 2.83
CA MET A 1 10.86 22.61 1.42
C MET A 1 9.90 21.44 1.34
N THR A 2 8.92 21.47 0.43
CA THR A 2 7.99 20.35 0.20
C THR A 2 8.45 19.60 -1.05
N GLN A 3 8.94 18.37 -0.88
CA GLN A 3 9.58 17.58 -1.93
C GLN A 3 8.61 17.21 -3.06
N LYS A 4 9.13 17.15 -4.29
CA LYS A 4 8.38 16.74 -5.49
C LYS A 4 8.52 15.27 -5.84
N ASN A 5 9.64 14.65 -5.43
CA ASN A 5 9.97 13.27 -5.73
C ASN A 5 10.27 12.49 -4.44
N ILE A 6 9.95 11.20 -4.43
CA ILE A 6 10.35 10.22 -3.43
C ILE A 6 11.45 9.34 -4.03
N THR A 7 12.59 9.21 -3.34
CA THR A 7 13.67 8.30 -3.72
C THR A 7 13.41 6.88 -3.22
N GLY A 8 14.20 5.90 -3.69
CA GLY A 8 14.12 4.52 -3.20
C GLY A 8 14.31 4.42 -1.68
N SER A 9 15.33 5.09 -1.12
CA SER A 9 15.57 5.12 0.33
C SER A 9 14.43 5.76 1.11
N MET A 10 13.80 6.80 0.57
CA MET A 10 12.62 7.42 1.17
C MET A 10 11.41 6.48 1.15
N LEU A 11 11.14 5.81 0.03
CA LEU A 11 10.07 4.82 -0.06
C LEU A 11 10.31 3.66 0.91
N ALA A 12 11.55 3.18 1.02
CA ALA A 12 11.93 2.17 1.99
C ALA A 12 11.62 2.63 3.41
N ASN A 13 12.00 3.86 3.78
CA ASN A 13 11.69 4.42 5.09
C ASN A 13 10.17 4.56 5.34
N MET A 14 9.39 4.97 4.32
CA MET A 14 7.93 5.04 4.41
C MET A 14 7.31 3.67 4.72
N VAL A 15 7.84 2.59 4.13
CA VAL A 15 7.41 1.22 4.44
C VAL A 15 7.82 0.82 5.86
N LEU A 16 9.10 0.99 6.20
CA LEU A 16 9.69 0.45 7.43
C LEU A 16 9.25 1.19 8.69
N ALA A 17 9.30 2.53 8.66
CA ALA A 17 8.99 3.37 9.82
C ALA A 17 7.53 3.84 9.85
N GLY A 18 6.88 3.90 8.68
CA GLY A 18 5.51 4.38 8.52
C GLY A 18 4.50 3.24 8.46
N GLY A 19 4.29 2.68 7.27
CA GLY A 19 3.18 1.77 6.96
C GLY A 19 3.19 0.48 7.79
N ALA A 20 4.33 -0.21 7.87
CA ALA A 20 4.44 -1.45 8.64
C ALA A 20 4.21 -1.19 10.14
N ASN A 21 4.90 -0.19 10.70
CA ASN A 21 4.76 0.18 12.10
C ASN A 21 3.31 0.59 12.46
N SER A 22 2.67 1.40 11.60
CA SER A 22 1.27 1.81 11.81
C SER A 22 0.32 0.62 11.81
N LEU A 23 0.49 -0.34 10.89
CA LEU A 23 -0.35 -1.52 10.83
C LEU A 23 -0.10 -2.46 12.02
N THR A 24 1.15 -2.62 12.45
CA THR A 24 1.50 -3.38 13.66
C THR A 24 0.82 -2.80 14.90
N ASN A 25 0.91 -1.48 15.09
CA ASN A 25 0.34 -0.81 16.27
C ASN A 25 -1.20 -0.80 16.30
N ASN A 26 -1.85 -1.07 15.17
CA ASN A 26 -3.30 -1.09 15.05
C ASN A 26 -3.87 -2.49 14.78
N ALA A 27 -3.05 -3.55 14.79
CA ALA A 27 -3.48 -4.91 14.46
C ALA A 27 -4.64 -5.37 15.35
N ASP A 28 -4.51 -5.24 16.67
CA ASP A 28 -5.54 -5.64 17.65
C ASP A 28 -6.84 -4.84 17.45
N ARG A 29 -6.72 -3.55 17.12
CA ARG A 29 -7.87 -2.69 16.84
C ARG A 29 -8.59 -3.12 15.55
N ILE A 30 -7.83 -3.52 14.53
CA ILE A 30 -8.40 -4.04 13.27
C ILE A 30 -9.06 -5.40 13.51
N ASP A 31 -8.46 -6.27 14.33
CA ASP A 31 -9.06 -7.54 14.73
C ASP A 31 -10.40 -7.34 15.44
N ALA A 32 -10.51 -6.33 16.30
CA ALA A 32 -11.74 -5.96 16.98
C ALA A 32 -12.84 -5.37 16.05
N LEU A 33 -12.46 -4.80 14.90
CA LEU A 33 -13.41 -4.26 13.91
C LEU A 33 -14.03 -5.34 13.02
N ASN A 34 -13.47 -6.54 12.98
CA ASN A 34 -13.93 -7.63 12.12
C ASN A 34 -15.27 -8.20 12.62
N VAL A 35 -16.37 -7.49 12.38
CA VAL A 35 -17.70 -7.80 12.93
C VAL A 35 -18.68 -8.44 11.94
N PHE A 36 -18.27 -8.76 10.70
CA PHE A 36 -19.19 -9.29 9.68
C PHE A 36 -18.57 -10.36 8.76
N PRO A 37 -19.28 -11.46 8.40
CA PRO A 37 -20.52 -11.97 8.99
C PRO A 37 -20.28 -12.77 10.29
N VAL A 38 -19.04 -13.20 10.54
CA VAL A 38 -18.60 -13.87 11.77
C VAL A 38 -17.24 -13.29 12.15
N PRO A 39 -17.05 -12.79 13.38
CA PRO A 39 -15.75 -12.31 13.83
C PRO A 39 -14.74 -13.45 13.87
N MET A 40 -13.83 -13.46 12.90
CA MET A 40 -12.67 -14.37 12.92
C MET A 40 -11.54 -13.81 13.79
N GLY A 41 -11.60 -12.51 14.12
CA GLY A 41 -10.66 -11.85 15.03
C GLY A 41 -9.20 -11.89 14.59
N ASP A 42 -8.92 -12.11 13.30
CA ASP A 42 -7.58 -12.36 12.78
C ASP A 42 -7.19 -11.47 11.58
N THR A 43 -8.04 -10.52 11.18
CA THR A 43 -7.79 -9.64 10.02
C THR A 43 -6.54 -8.77 10.19
N GLY A 44 -6.42 -8.06 11.31
CA GLY A 44 -5.27 -7.27 11.70
C GLY A 44 -4.03 -8.11 11.91
N THR A 45 -4.15 -9.25 12.60
CA THR A 45 -3.05 -10.22 12.76
C THR A 45 -2.52 -10.69 11.40
N ASN A 46 -3.40 -11.11 10.50
CA ASN A 46 -3.04 -11.57 9.15
C ASN A 46 -2.36 -10.46 8.31
N MET A 47 -2.88 -9.23 8.37
CA MET A 47 -2.27 -8.09 7.70
C MET A 47 -0.90 -7.74 8.28
N ASN A 48 -0.76 -7.78 9.61
CA ASN A 48 0.49 -7.48 10.31
C ASN A 48 1.61 -8.50 9.97
N LEU A 49 1.28 -9.79 9.95
CA LEU A 49 2.22 -10.83 9.52
C LEU A 49 2.67 -10.61 8.07
N SER A 50 1.72 -10.27 7.19
CA SER A 50 1.99 -10.03 5.77
C SER A 50 2.89 -8.80 5.57
N ILE A 51 2.54 -7.65 6.16
CA ILE A 51 3.28 -6.39 6.00
C ILE A 51 4.69 -6.49 6.61
N THR A 52 4.85 -7.21 7.72
CA THR A 52 6.15 -7.41 8.38
C THR A 52 7.08 -8.27 7.52
N SER A 53 6.53 -9.25 6.80
CA SER A 53 7.28 -10.02 5.81
C SER A 53 7.74 -9.14 4.64
N GLY A 54 6.85 -8.29 4.12
CA GLY A 54 7.20 -7.27 3.12
C GLY A 54 8.31 -6.33 3.59
N ALA A 55 8.16 -5.76 4.79
CA ALA A 55 9.14 -4.85 5.38
C ALA A 55 10.50 -5.53 5.57
N SER A 56 10.51 -6.81 5.95
CA SER A 56 11.75 -7.59 6.10
C SER A 56 12.50 -7.76 4.79
N GLU A 57 11.80 -7.91 3.66
CA GLU A 57 12.43 -7.94 2.35
C GLU A 57 12.94 -6.56 1.90
N VAL A 58 12.22 -5.48 2.22
CA VAL A 58 12.69 -4.11 1.96
C VAL A 58 14.00 -3.80 2.69
N LYS A 59 14.17 -4.26 3.94
CA LYS A 59 15.43 -4.09 4.71
C LYS A 59 16.65 -4.70 4.00
N LYS A 60 16.45 -5.75 3.21
CA LYS A 60 17.52 -6.47 2.49
C LYS A 60 17.67 -6.01 1.03
N SER A 61 16.75 -5.16 0.57
CA SER A 61 16.67 -4.76 -0.83
C SER A 61 17.66 -3.66 -1.20
N ASP A 62 17.97 -3.57 -2.49
CA ASP A 62 18.61 -2.39 -3.06
C ASP A 62 17.64 -1.20 -3.04
N GLN A 63 18.08 -0.10 -2.45
CA GLN A 63 17.31 1.14 -2.30
C GLN A 63 17.71 2.22 -3.33
N SER A 64 18.45 1.84 -4.37
CA SER A 64 18.87 2.70 -5.48
C SER A 64 17.70 3.24 -6.32
N SER A 65 16.54 2.58 -6.27
CA SER A 65 15.36 2.97 -7.04
C SER A 65 14.06 2.62 -6.31
N VAL A 66 13.00 3.39 -6.58
CA VAL A 66 11.66 3.07 -6.09
C VAL A 66 11.13 1.76 -6.67
N SER A 67 11.52 1.41 -7.90
CA SER A 67 11.18 0.12 -8.52
C SER A 67 11.75 -1.06 -7.72
N ALA A 68 13.02 -1.01 -7.33
CA ALA A 68 13.67 -2.09 -6.58
C ALA A 68 13.00 -2.30 -5.21
N VAL A 69 12.73 -1.21 -4.50
CA VAL A 69 12.07 -1.24 -3.19
C VAL A 69 10.63 -1.75 -3.29
N ALA A 70 9.85 -1.25 -4.25
CA ALA A 70 8.47 -1.69 -4.43
C ALA A 70 8.38 -3.17 -4.81
N ASN A 71 9.28 -3.65 -5.68
CA ASN A 71 9.34 -5.07 -6.05
C ASN A 71 9.73 -5.96 -4.87
N ALA A 72 10.72 -5.55 -4.06
CA ALA A 72 11.09 -6.29 -2.84
C ALA A 72 9.93 -6.34 -1.84
N PHE A 73 9.23 -5.22 -1.66
CA PHE A 73 8.08 -5.14 -0.78
C PHE A 73 6.94 -6.04 -1.23
N ALA A 74 6.57 -5.97 -2.51
CA ALA A 74 5.53 -6.80 -3.11
C ALA A 74 5.87 -8.30 -3.03
N LYS A 75 7.14 -8.66 -3.26
CA LYS A 75 7.62 -10.04 -3.13
C LYS A 75 7.47 -10.55 -1.69
N GLY A 76 7.93 -9.77 -0.70
CA GLY A 76 7.81 -10.15 0.71
C GLY A 76 6.36 -10.26 1.16
N LEU A 77 5.50 -9.33 0.75
CA LEU A 77 4.05 -9.40 0.99
C LEU A 77 3.43 -10.67 0.41
N LEU A 78 3.79 -11.05 -0.82
CA LEU A 78 3.24 -12.23 -1.48
C LEU A 78 3.69 -13.52 -0.79
N MET A 79 4.98 -13.65 -0.46
CA MET A 79 5.52 -14.83 0.22
C MET A 79 5.04 -14.94 1.68
N GLY A 80 4.81 -13.80 2.33
CA GLY A 80 4.35 -13.70 3.70
C GLY A 80 2.85 -13.59 3.87
N ALA A 81 2.06 -13.61 2.80
CA ALA A 81 0.62 -13.39 2.85
C ALA A 81 -0.06 -14.40 3.80
N ARG A 82 -0.96 -13.90 4.65
CA ARG A 82 -1.77 -14.71 5.58
C ARG A 82 -3.23 -14.33 5.44
N GLY A 83 -4.09 -15.35 5.39
CA GLY A 83 -5.54 -15.17 5.22
C GLY A 83 -5.92 -14.37 3.97
N ASN A 84 -7.21 -14.05 3.85
CA ASN A 84 -7.72 -13.28 2.71
C ASN A 84 -7.22 -11.83 2.74
N SER A 85 -7.13 -11.21 3.92
CA SER A 85 -6.69 -9.82 4.07
C SER A 85 -5.23 -9.63 3.66
N GLY A 86 -4.33 -10.55 4.06
CA GLY A 86 -2.94 -10.54 3.63
C GLY A 86 -2.75 -10.80 2.14
N VAL A 87 -3.56 -11.71 1.56
CA VAL A 87 -3.54 -11.95 0.12
C VAL A 87 -3.99 -10.69 -0.63
N ILE A 88 -5.10 -10.05 -0.26
CA ILE A 88 -5.56 -8.81 -0.93
C ILE A 88 -4.51 -7.70 -0.80
N LEU A 89 -3.93 -7.51 0.39
CA LEU A 89 -2.85 -6.55 0.63
C LEU A 89 -1.65 -6.80 -0.28
N SER A 90 -1.25 -8.07 -0.46
CA SER A 90 -0.16 -8.43 -1.38
C SER A 90 -0.46 -8.08 -2.83
N GLN A 91 -1.72 -8.20 -3.27
CA GLN A 91 -2.11 -7.89 -4.64
C GLN A 91 -2.18 -6.39 -4.91
N LEU A 92 -2.61 -5.59 -3.93
CA LEU A 92 -2.54 -4.13 -4.00
C LEU A 92 -1.10 -3.67 -4.24
N PHE A 93 -0.15 -4.15 -3.43
CA PHE A 93 1.25 -3.74 -3.58
C PHE A 93 1.96 -4.40 -4.76
N ARG A 94 1.52 -5.58 -5.22
CA ARG A 94 1.99 -6.17 -6.49
C ARG A 94 1.63 -5.30 -7.68
N GLY A 95 0.39 -4.80 -7.74
CA GLY A 95 -0.03 -3.87 -8.78
C GLY A 95 0.70 -2.52 -8.66
N PHE A 96 0.87 -2.01 -7.44
CA PHE A 96 1.64 -0.79 -7.18
C PHE A 96 3.08 -0.91 -7.69
N ALA A 97 3.78 -2.00 -7.36
CA ALA A 97 5.14 -2.25 -7.82
C ALA A 97 5.24 -2.32 -9.35
N LYS A 98 4.24 -2.92 -10.02
CA LYS A 98 4.16 -2.93 -11.48
C LYS A 98 4.04 -1.51 -12.07
N GLY A 99 3.28 -0.62 -11.43
CA GLY A 99 3.20 0.79 -11.84
C GLY A 99 4.49 1.59 -11.69
N LEU A 100 5.47 1.04 -10.95
CA LEU A 100 6.77 1.65 -10.69
C LEU A 100 7.93 0.98 -11.44
N GLU A 101 7.66 0.02 -12.31
CA GLU A 101 8.69 -0.71 -13.04
C GLU A 101 9.64 0.24 -13.79
N GLY A 102 10.95 0.07 -13.55
CA GLY A 102 12.01 0.88 -14.17
C GLY A 102 12.18 2.30 -13.61
N LYS A 103 11.35 2.75 -12.66
CA LYS A 103 11.43 4.10 -12.09
C LYS A 103 12.51 4.19 -10.99
N LYS A 104 13.38 5.21 -11.10
CA LYS A 104 14.39 5.54 -10.08
C LYS A 104 13.80 6.33 -8.92
N GLU A 105 13.01 7.34 -9.24
CA GLU A 105 12.27 8.18 -8.29
C GLU A 105 10.78 8.11 -8.59
N LEU A 106 9.98 8.51 -7.62
CA LEU A 106 8.53 8.51 -7.68
C LEU A 106 8.04 9.96 -7.61
N ASP A 107 7.43 10.43 -8.68
CA ASP A 107 6.66 11.68 -8.71
C ASP A 107 5.17 11.40 -8.47
N ILE A 108 4.37 12.45 -8.31
CA ILE A 108 2.95 12.31 -7.95
C ILE A 108 2.15 11.63 -9.05
N ASP A 109 2.42 11.93 -10.32
CA ASP A 109 1.72 11.31 -11.45
C ASP A 109 1.99 9.80 -11.50
N SER A 110 3.24 9.41 -11.31
CA SER A 110 3.65 8.02 -11.18
C SER A 110 3.04 7.34 -9.96
N PHE A 111 2.87 8.07 -8.86
CA PHE A 111 2.30 7.55 -7.62
C PHE A 111 0.82 7.21 -7.80
N VAL A 112 0.03 8.10 -8.39
CA VAL A 112 -1.41 7.85 -8.61
C VAL A 112 -1.65 6.74 -9.63
N ILE A 113 -0.82 6.67 -10.69
CA ILE A 113 -0.84 5.55 -11.64
C ILE A 113 -0.50 4.22 -10.95
N ALA A 114 0.46 4.22 -10.02
CA ALA A 114 0.80 3.02 -9.26
C ALA A 114 -0.33 2.62 -8.30
N LEU A 115 -1.01 3.57 -7.66
CA LEU A 115 -2.19 3.28 -6.84
C LEU A 115 -3.31 2.62 -7.65
N ASP A 116 -3.64 3.18 -8.82
CA ASP A 116 -4.68 2.64 -9.70
C ASP A 116 -4.32 1.22 -10.19
N ASN A 117 -3.06 0.98 -10.56
CA ASN A 117 -2.57 -0.35 -10.90
C ASN A 117 -2.70 -1.34 -9.72
N GLY A 118 -2.45 -0.88 -8.49
CA GLY A 118 -2.67 -1.64 -7.27
C GLY A 118 -4.11 -2.08 -7.11
N VAL A 119 -5.05 -1.14 -7.23
CA VAL A 119 -6.50 -1.39 -7.18
C VAL A 119 -6.91 -2.38 -8.27
N SER A 120 -6.56 -2.10 -9.54
CA SER A 120 -6.89 -2.98 -10.67
C SER A 120 -6.39 -4.41 -10.48
N THR A 121 -5.17 -4.56 -9.95
CA THR A 121 -4.57 -5.88 -9.69
C THR A 121 -5.30 -6.62 -8.57
N ALA A 122 -5.63 -5.95 -7.46
CA ALA A 122 -6.34 -6.55 -6.34
C ALA A 122 -7.76 -6.99 -6.72
N TYR A 123 -8.52 -6.15 -7.44
CA TYR A 123 -9.86 -6.51 -7.91
C TYR A 123 -9.85 -7.72 -8.85
N LYS A 124 -8.86 -7.83 -9.74
CA LYS A 124 -8.71 -8.98 -10.64
C LYS A 124 -8.30 -10.27 -9.92
N ALA A 125 -7.60 -10.17 -8.80
CA ALA A 125 -7.13 -11.32 -8.04
C ALA A 125 -8.21 -11.92 -7.11
N VAL A 126 -9.28 -11.17 -6.82
CA VAL A 126 -10.39 -11.63 -5.98
C VAL A 126 -11.52 -12.14 -6.86
N MET A 127 -11.91 -13.40 -6.70
CA MET A 127 -12.92 -14.06 -7.55
C MET A 127 -14.29 -13.35 -7.53
N LYS A 128 -14.69 -12.82 -6.36
CA LYS A 128 -15.93 -12.06 -6.17
C LYS A 128 -15.64 -10.85 -5.27
N PRO A 129 -15.16 -9.73 -5.83
CA PRO A 129 -14.87 -8.54 -5.03
C PRO A 129 -16.18 -7.97 -4.46
N VAL A 130 -16.13 -7.52 -3.20
CA VAL A 130 -17.29 -6.99 -2.48
C VAL A 130 -16.98 -5.57 -2.03
N GLU A 131 -17.91 -4.65 -2.29
CA GLU A 131 -17.83 -3.28 -1.79
C GLU A 131 -18.10 -3.23 -0.28
N GLY A 132 -17.55 -2.22 0.40
CA GLY A 132 -17.50 -2.17 1.87
C GLY A 132 -16.32 -2.95 2.48
N THR A 133 -15.34 -3.34 1.65
CA THR A 133 -14.08 -3.96 2.10
C THR A 133 -12.90 -3.02 1.87
N ILE A 134 -11.68 -3.45 2.21
CA ILE A 134 -10.45 -2.73 1.89
C ILE A 134 -10.33 -2.37 0.39
N LEU A 135 -10.97 -3.14 -0.50
CA LEU A 135 -11.01 -2.86 -1.93
C LEU A 135 -11.75 -1.54 -2.24
N THR A 136 -12.81 -1.22 -1.49
CA THR A 136 -13.53 0.05 -1.64
C THR A 136 -12.66 1.21 -1.20
N VAL A 137 -12.05 1.10 -0.02
CA VAL A 137 -11.14 2.13 0.51
C VAL A 137 -9.97 2.38 -0.46
N ALA A 138 -9.36 1.31 -1.00
CA ALA A 138 -8.27 1.44 -1.96
C ALA A 138 -8.70 2.12 -3.27
N LYS A 139 -9.87 1.75 -3.80
CA LYS A 139 -10.45 2.34 -5.02
C LYS A 139 -10.75 3.82 -4.83
N ASP A 140 -11.43 4.18 -3.74
CA ASP A 140 -11.83 5.56 -3.47
C ASP A 140 -10.60 6.43 -3.17
N THR A 141 -9.61 5.88 -2.46
CA THR A 141 -8.32 6.53 -2.23
C THR A 141 -7.59 6.80 -3.55
N ALA A 142 -7.52 5.83 -4.46
CA ALA A 142 -6.85 6.02 -5.75
C ALA A 142 -7.57 7.07 -6.61
N ALA A 143 -8.91 7.03 -6.64
CA ALA A 143 -9.71 8.00 -7.37
C ALA A 143 -9.53 9.43 -6.83
N GLU A 144 -9.54 9.61 -5.52
CA GLU A 144 -9.36 10.92 -4.90
C GLU A 144 -7.92 11.44 -5.05
N ALA A 145 -6.94 10.56 -4.89
CA ALA A 145 -5.53 10.87 -5.13
C ALA A 145 -5.31 11.38 -6.57
N GLN A 146 -5.97 10.78 -7.56
CA GLN A 146 -5.90 11.22 -8.95
C GLN A 146 -6.39 12.67 -9.13
N LYS A 147 -7.52 13.04 -8.50
CA LYS A 147 -8.05 14.42 -8.56
C LYS A 147 -7.08 15.41 -7.90
N ILE A 148 -6.57 15.08 -6.72
CA ILE A 148 -5.64 15.96 -5.98
C ILE A 148 -4.34 16.16 -6.78
N ALA A 149 -3.88 15.12 -7.51
CA ALA A 149 -2.69 15.19 -8.34
C ALA A 149 -2.82 16.19 -9.50
N GLU A 150 -4.03 16.55 -9.95
CA GLU A 150 -4.23 17.58 -10.97
C GLU A 150 -3.78 18.97 -10.48
N GLU A 151 -3.91 19.23 -9.19
CA GLU A 151 -3.65 20.54 -8.58
C GLU A 151 -2.33 20.62 -7.78
N GLU A 152 -1.86 19.50 -7.23
CA GLU A 152 -0.72 19.48 -6.33
C GLU A 152 0.35 18.47 -6.73
N LYS A 153 1.58 18.95 -6.88
CA LYS A 153 2.76 18.18 -7.31
C LYS A 153 3.84 18.06 -6.22
N ARG A 154 3.55 18.48 -4.98
CA ARG A 154 4.46 18.42 -3.83
C ARG A 154 3.88 17.49 -2.77
N TYR A 155 4.63 16.45 -2.44
CA TYR A 155 4.16 15.33 -1.63
C TYR A 155 3.57 15.73 -0.28
N TYR A 156 4.16 16.72 0.40
CA TYR A 156 3.65 17.18 1.69
C TYR A 156 2.19 17.67 1.60
N PHE A 157 1.88 18.51 0.62
CA PHE A 157 0.54 19.06 0.45
C PHE A 157 -0.41 18.02 -0.15
N PHE A 158 0.09 17.19 -1.08
CA PHE A 158 -0.66 16.09 -1.66
C PHE A 158 -1.14 15.10 -0.59
N PHE A 159 -0.24 14.59 0.27
CA PHE A 159 -0.62 13.68 1.34
C PHE A 159 -1.50 14.35 2.39
N ARG A 160 -1.26 15.62 2.72
CA ARG A 160 -2.11 16.35 3.66
C ARG A 160 -3.55 16.47 3.15
N LYS A 161 -3.76 16.76 1.85
CA LYS A 161 -5.10 16.76 1.24
C LYS A 161 -5.70 15.35 1.18
N SER A 162 -4.89 14.35 0.80
CA SER A 162 -5.35 12.96 0.61
C SER A 162 -5.79 12.29 1.91
N CYS A 163 -5.14 12.59 3.03
CA CYS A 163 -5.45 11.98 4.33
C CYS A 163 -6.62 12.65 5.07
N THR A 164 -7.15 13.78 4.60
CA THR A 164 -8.27 14.50 5.24
C THR A 164 -9.63 14.22 4.59
N CYS A 165 -9.68 13.42 3.53
CA CYS A 165 -10.92 13.10 2.81
C CYS A 165 -11.75 11.98 3.45
N PHE A 166 -11.37 11.44 4.61
CA PHE A 166 -12.06 10.36 5.31
C PHE A 166 -12.19 10.63 6.81
#